data_AF-A0A7C8ZWT9-F1
#
_entry.id   AF-A0A7C8ZWT9-F1
#
_cell.length_a   1.000
_cell.length_b   1.000
_cell.length_c   1.000
_cell.angle_alpha   90.00
_cell.angle_beta   90.00
_cell.angle_gamma   90.00
#
_symmetry.space_group_name_H-M   'P 1'
#
loop_
_entity.id
_entity.type
_entity.pdbx_description
1 polymer ?
#
loop_
_entity_poly.entity_id
_entity_poly.type
_entity_poly.pdbx_seq_one_letter_code
_entity_poly.pdbx_strand_id
1 'polypeptide(L)'
;MSVVSGVISRQILPACGTLCFFCPSLQTRSRQPVKRYKKLIRDSFPSTPDGEPNDRMIGKLCEYASKNPLRVPKITDTLEQRFYRELRSENFNLAKIVMCIYRKLLVSCREQMPLFASSLLSIMDILLDQTGQDELRIIGCQTLFVFVNNQTDGA
;
A
#
# COMPACT_ATOMS: atom_id res chain seq x y z
N MET A 1 13.08 -38.26 -17.50
CA MET A 1 12.01 -37.25 -17.29
C MET A 1 12.33 -36.05 -18.17
N SER A 2 11.71 -35.99 -19.35
CA SER A 2 11.99 -34.96 -20.35
C SER A 2 11.30 -33.65 -19.99
N VAL A 3 12.10 -32.60 -19.85
CA VAL A 3 11.63 -31.22 -19.75
C VAL A 3 11.25 -30.78 -21.14
N VAL A 4 9.95 -30.82 -21.48
CA VAL A 4 9.45 -30.19 -22.70
C VAL A 4 9.34 -28.69 -22.41
N SER A 5 10.45 -27.98 -22.61
CA SER A 5 10.45 -26.52 -22.74
C SER A 5 9.60 -26.16 -23.96
N GLY A 6 8.40 -25.63 -23.71
CA GLY A 6 7.54 -25.07 -24.76
C GLY A 6 8.26 -23.94 -25.47
N VAL A 7 8.74 -24.22 -26.68
CA VAL A 7 9.27 -23.21 -27.62
C VAL A 7 8.07 -22.46 -28.18
N ILE A 8 7.60 -21.44 -27.47
CA ILE A 8 6.65 -20.48 -28.04
C ILE A 8 7.46 -19.52 -28.91
N SER A 9 7.28 -19.65 -30.23
CA SER A 9 7.91 -18.81 -31.24
C SER A 9 7.66 -17.32 -30.94
N ARG A 10 8.76 -16.55 -30.83
CA ARG A 10 8.75 -15.10 -30.53
C ARG A 10 8.15 -14.23 -31.63
N GLN A 11 7.76 -14.82 -32.77
CA GLN A 11 7.17 -14.11 -33.91
C GLN A 11 5.63 -14.05 -33.90
N ILE A 12 4.94 -14.78 -33.01
CA ILE A 12 3.45 -14.79 -32.95
C ILE A 12 2.90 -13.83 -31.86
N LEU A 13 3.75 -13.29 -30.99
CA LEU A 13 3.34 -12.37 -29.92
C LEU A 13 2.80 -10.99 -30.35
N PRO A 14 3.15 -10.37 -31.50
CA PRO A 14 2.77 -8.97 -31.73
C PRO A 14 1.30 -8.79 -32.14
N ALA A 15 0.59 -9.85 -32.56
CA ALA A 15 -0.82 -9.77 -32.94
C ALA A 15 -1.78 -10.02 -31.75
N CYS A 16 -1.40 -10.87 -30.78
CA CYS A 16 -2.24 -11.16 -29.61
C CYS A 16 -2.25 -10.04 -28.56
N GLY A 17 -1.24 -9.17 -28.54
CA GLY A 17 -1.18 -8.03 -27.62
C GLY A 17 -2.18 -6.91 -27.92
N THR A 18 -2.74 -6.88 -29.14
CA THR A 18 -3.64 -5.82 -29.63
C THR A 18 -5.09 -6.28 -29.70
N LEU A 19 -5.34 -7.60 -29.82
CA LEU A 19 -6.69 -8.16 -30.04
C LEU A 19 -7.30 -8.85 -28.80
N CYS A 20 -6.52 -9.11 -27.74
CA CYS A 20 -6.99 -9.95 -26.64
C CYS A 20 -7.69 -9.14 -25.53
N PHE A 21 -8.95 -8.76 -25.78
CA PHE A 21 -9.88 -8.30 -24.75
C PHE A 21 -10.39 -9.46 -23.87
N PHE A 22 -10.51 -10.65 -24.46
CA PHE A 22 -11.10 -11.83 -23.82
C PHE A 22 -10.18 -12.56 -22.83
N CYS A 23 -8.87 -12.36 -22.88
CA CYS A 23 -7.92 -12.94 -21.90
C CYS A 23 -6.95 -11.89 -21.33
N PRO A 24 -7.41 -11.02 -20.40
CA PRO A 24 -6.57 -10.02 -19.76
C PRO A 24 -5.33 -10.61 -19.05
N SER A 25 -5.38 -11.89 -18.65
CA SER A 25 -4.32 -12.64 -18.00
C SER A 25 -3.09 -12.91 -18.89
N LEU A 26 -3.24 -12.84 -20.22
CA LEU A 26 -2.15 -13.06 -21.19
C LEU A 26 -1.46 -11.76 -21.61
N GLN A 27 -1.98 -10.60 -21.20
CA GLN A 27 -1.30 -9.33 -21.43
C GLN A 27 -0.01 -9.28 -20.61
N THR A 28 1.05 -8.73 -21.20
CA THR A 28 2.25 -8.37 -20.45
C THR A 28 1.85 -7.53 -19.24
N ARG A 29 2.35 -7.88 -18.04
CA ARG A 29 1.92 -7.28 -16.76
C ARG A 29 1.98 -5.75 -16.73
N SER A 30 2.82 -5.15 -17.58
CA SER A 30 2.94 -3.70 -17.79
C SER A 30 1.73 -3.06 -18.48
N ARG A 31 0.99 -3.82 -19.31
CA ARG A 31 -0.17 -3.35 -20.08
C ARG A 31 -1.52 -3.57 -19.39
N GLN A 32 -1.53 -4.34 -18.29
CA GLN A 32 -2.76 -4.56 -17.53
C GLN A 32 -3.23 -3.27 -16.84
N PRO A 33 -4.54 -2.94 -16.91
CA PRO A 33 -5.08 -1.78 -16.23
C PRO A 33 -4.81 -1.82 -14.71
N VAL A 34 -3.99 -0.88 -14.23
CA VAL A 34 -3.72 -0.73 -12.80
C VAL A 34 -4.78 0.18 -12.19
N LYS A 35 -5.47 -0.31 -11.14
CA LYS A 35 -6.43 0.51 -10.38
C LYS A 35 -5.73 1.78 -9.87
N ARG A 36 -6.37 2.94 -10.03
CA ARG A 36 -5.79 4.26 -9.71
C ARG A 36 -5.10 4.29 -8.34
N TYR A 37 -5.74 3.79 -7.29
CA TYR A 37 -5.15 3.76 -5.94
C TYR A 37 -3.87 2.92 -5.86
N LYS A 38 -3.78 1.78 -6.58
CA LYS A 38 -2.57 0.97 -6.63
C LYS A 38 -1.42 1.72 -7.28
N LYS A 39 -1.70 2.53 -8.30
CA LYS A 39 -0.71 3.42 -8.91
C LYS A 39 -0.25 4.49 -7.91
N LEU A 40 -1.17 5.15 -7.21
CA LEU A 40 -0.85 6.16 -6.20
C LEU A 40 -0.01 5.57 -5.05
N ILE A 41 -0.36 4.36 -4.56
CA ILE A 41 0.42 3.63 -3.55
C ILE A 41 1.79 3.23 -4.08
N ARG A 42 1.92 2.85 -5.35
CA ARG A 42 3.25 2.52 -5.91
C ARG A 42 4.12 3.77 -5.98
N ASP A 43 3.57 4.84 -6.52
CA ASP A 43 4.28 6.10 -6.80
C ASP A 43 4.57 6.90 -5.51
N SER A 44 3.98 6.52 -4.35
CA SER A 44 4.30 7.12 -3.04
C SER A 44 5.61 6.61 -2.42
N PHE A 45 6.13 5.50 -2.91
CA PHE A 45 7.38 4.91 -2.41
C PHE A 45 8.53 5.29 -3.33
N PRO A 46 9.74 5.42 -2.78
CA PRO A 46 10.94 5.68 -3.55
C PRO A 46 11.26 4.53 -4.51
N SER A 47 12.01 4.84 -5.56
CA SER A 47 12.58 3.84 -6.47
C SER A 47 13.70 3.03 -5.82
N THR A 48 14.32 3.55 -4.75
CA THR A 48 15.41 2.95 -3.98
C THR A 48 14.98 2.75 -2.52
N PRO A 49 15.45 1.69 -1.81
CA PRO A 49 15.01 1.39 -0.45
C PRO A 49 15.26 2.50 0.58
N ASP A 50 16.31 3.29 0.40
CA ASP A 50 16.73 4.38 1.31
C ASP A 50 16.25 5.76 0.87
N GLY A 51 15.34 5.82 -0.11
CA GLY A 51 14.78 7.08 -0.57
C GLY A 51 13.67 7.62 0.33
N GLU A 52 13.42 8.92 0.25
CA GLU A 52 12.31 9.57 0.94
C GLU A 52 10.95 9.23 0.29
N PRO A 53 9.86 9.20 1.09
CA PRO A 53 8.52 9.05 0.55
C PRO A 53 8.14 10.22 -0.36
N ASN A 54 7.38 9.93 -1.41
CA ASN A 54 6.88 10.97 -2.30
C ASN A 54 5.62 11.62 -1.70
N ASP A 55 5.81 12.65 -0.89
CA ASP A 55 4.76 13.35 -0.17
C ASP A 55 3.62 13.86 -1.07
N ARG A 56 3.94 14.31 -2.29
CA ARG A 56 2.94 14.74 -3.27
C ARG A 56 2.03 13.59 -3.67
N MET A 57 2.57 12.39 -3.85
CA MET A 57 1.79 11.21 -4.20
C MET A 57 0.99 10.69 -3.02
N ILE A 58 1.53 10.76 -1.79
CA ILE A 58 0.77 10.45 -0.57
C ILE A 58 -0.42 11.41 -0.42
N GLY A 59 -0.22 12.71 -0.64
CA GLY A 59 -1.31 13.70 -0.61
C GLY A 59 -2.42 13.37 -1.60
N LYS A 60 -2.06 13.01 -2.85
CA LYS A 60 -3.04 12.57 -3.86
C LYS A 60 -3.76 11.28 -3.48
N LEU A 61 -3.08 10.34 -2.81
CA LEU A 61 -3.71 9.12 -2.30
C LEU A 61 -4.75 9.45 -1.23
N CYS A 62 -4.41 10.34 -0.29
CA CYS A 62 -5.30 10.77 0.78
C CYS A 62 -6.51 11.54 0.21
N GLU A 63 -6.31 12.45 -0.72
CA GLU A 63 -7.39 13.17 -1.41
C GLU A 63 -8.30 12.21 -2.20
N TYR A 64 -7.71 11.20 -2.84
CA TYR A 64 -8.48 10.17 -3.52
C TYR A 64 -9.31 9.34 -2.53
N ALA A 65 -8.71 8.96 -1.39
CA ALA A 65 -9.37 8.16 -0.36
C ALA A 65 -10.55 8.90 0.28
N SER A 66 -10.39 10.18 0.65
CA SER A 66 -11.46 10.99 1.25
C SER A 66 -12.65 11.15 0.29
N LYS A 67 -12.40 11.33 -1.01
CA LYS A 67 -13.44 11.41 -2.04
C LYS A 67 -14.05 10.06 -2.42
N ASN A 68 -13.49 8.93 -1.98
CA ASN A 68 -13.93 7.59 -2.36
C ASN A 68 -13.95 6.62 -1.15
N PRO A 69 -14.85 6.80 -0.16
CA PRO A 69 -14.86 6.00 1.07
C PRO A 69 -14.88 4.48 0.85
N LEU A 70 -15.63 3.99 -0.15
CA LEU A 70 -15.70 2.56 -0.50
C LEU A 70 -14.37 1.96 -0.99
N ARG A 71 -13.38 2.80 -1.32
CA ARG A 71 -12.03 2.36 -1.70
C ARG A 71 -11.07 2.31 -0.51
N VAL A 72 -11.39 2.98 0.59
CA VAL A 72 -10.53 3.06 1.79
C VAL A 72 -10.14 1.66 2.29
N PRO A 73 -11.07 0.69 2.49
CA PRO A 73 -10.68 -0.64 2.96
C PRO A 73 -9.70 -1.36 2.02
N LYS A 74 -9.85 -1.19 0.70
CA LYS A 74 -8.94 -1.80 -0.30
C LYS A 74 -7.57 -1.11 -0.34
N ILE A 75 -7.52 0.17 -0.02
CA ILE A 75 -6.28 0.94 0.08
C ILE A 75 -5.51 0.46 1.31
N THR A 76 -6.17 0.40 2.46
CA THR A 76 -5.53 0.04 3.74
C THR A 76 -5.14 -1.43 3.79
N ASP A 77 -5.96 -2.34 3.25
CA ASP A 77 -5.55 -3.75 3.06
C ASP A 77 -4.26 -3.88 2.22
N THR A 78 -4.15 -3.10 1.14
CA THR A 78 -2.92 -3.10 0.32
C THR A 78 -1.72 -2.54 1.08
N LEU A 79 -1.93 -1.52 1.91
CA LEU A 79 -0.88 -0.91 2.73
C LEU A 79 -0.44 -1.83 3.88
N GLU A 80 -1.38 -2.46 4.57
CA GLU A 80 -1.14 -3.41 5.66
C GLU A 80 -0.39 -4.65 5.17
N GLN A 81 -0.84 -5.27 4.07
CA GLN A 81 -0.11 -6.38 3.46
C GLN A 81 1.33 -5.99 3.09
N ARG A 82 1.52 -4.77 2.59
CA ARG A 82 2.85 -4.24 2.30
C ARG A 82 3.68 -4.05 3.57
N PHE A 83 3.10 -3.47 4.62
CA PHE A 83 3.77 -3.29 5.92
C PHE A 83 4.28 -4.63 6.47
N TYR A 84 3.44 -5.67 6.52
CA TYR A 84 3.87 -7.00 6.97
C TYR A 84 4.92 -7.64 6.08
N ARG A 85 4.89 -7.36 4.77
CA ARG A 85 5.94 -7.82 3.86
C ARG A 85 7.26 -7.12 4.16
N GLU A 86 7.27 -5.79 4.29
CA GLU A 86 8.50 -5.04 4.52
C GLU A 86 9.10 -5.32 5.91
N LEU A 87 8.27 -5.52 6.95
CA LEU A 87 8.76 -5.95 8.25
C LEU A 87 9.47 -7.32 8.18
N ARG A 88 8.87 -8.31 7.52
CA ARG A 88 9.47 -9.65 7.38
C ARG A 88 10.75 -9.64 6.55
N SER A 89 10.91 -8.67 5.66
CA SER A 89 12.12 -8.48 4.87
C SER A 89 13.12 -7.51 5.52
N GLU A 90 12.88 -7.07 6.75
CA GLU A 90 13.71 -6.10 7.48
C GLU A 90 13.91 -4.76 6.72
N ASN A 91 13.00 -4.44 5.79
CA ASN A 91 13.00 -3.20 5.04
C ASN A 91 12.31 -2.10 5.86
N PHE A 92 12.88 -1.76 7.02
CA PHE A 92 12.24 -0.86 7.98
C PHE A 92 11.96 0.53 7.41
N ASN A 93 12.83 1.05 6.53
CA ASN A 93 12.59 2.33 5.84
C ASN A 93 11.28 2.31 5.04
N LEU A 94 11.00 1.24 4.31
CA LEU A 94 9.74 1.10 3.56
C LEU A 94 8.53 0.88 4.47
N ALA A 95 8.71 0.20 5.61
CA ALA A 95 7.66 0.08 6.62
C ALA A 95 7.30 1.45 7.23
N LYS A 96 8.28 2.32 7.50
CA LYS A 96 8.06 3.69 7.96
C LYS A 96 7.28 4.53 6.94
N ILE A 97 7.48 4.30 5.64
CA ILE A 97 6.69 4.97 4.60
C ILE A 97 5.22 4.56 4.66
N VAL A 98 4.92 3.28 4.90
CA VAL A 98 3.52 2.84 5.14
C VAL A 98 2.93 3.59 6.33
N MET A 99 3.72 3.74 7.40
CA MET A 99 3.30 4.50 8.59
C MET A 99 3.06 5.98 8.31
N CYS A 100 3.90 6.61 7.50
CA CYS A 100 3.68 7.99 7.03
C CYS A 100 2.34 8.11 6.30
N ILE A 101 1.99 7.14 5.45
CA ILE A 101 0.71 7.12 4.74
C ILE A 101 -0.46 7.00 5.72
N TYR A 102 -0.40 6.06 6.68
CA TYR A 102 -1.44 5.91 7.70
C TYR A 102 -1.65 7.18 8.52
N ARG A 103 -0.57 7.83 8.97
CA ARG A 103 -0.66 9.11 9.69
C ARG A 103 -1.34 10.20 8.86
N LYS A 104 -1.05 10.30 7.56
CA LYS A 104 -1.73 11.26 6.68
C LYS A 104 -3.18 10.90 6.41
N LEU A 105 -3.52 9.61 6.36
CA LEU A 105 -4.91 9.15 6.27
C LEU A 105 -5.71 9.53 7.51
N LEU A 106 -5.15 9.41 8.72
CA LEU A 106 -5.83 9.83 9.96
C LEU A 106 -6.24 11.31 9.93
N VAL A 107 -5.37 12.16 9.40
CA VAL A 107 -5.63 13.61 9.30
C VAL A 107 -6.58 13.93 8.14
N SER A 108 -6.39 13.29 6.98
CA SER A 108 -7.10 13.66 5.74
C SER A 108 -8.44 12.95 5.54
N CYS A 109 -8.65 11.83 6.23
CA CYS A 109 -9.81 10.94 6.08
C CYS A 109 -10.47 10.67 7.44
N ARG A 110 -10.55 11.70 8.29
CA ARG A 110 -11.05 11.59 9.68
C ARG A 110 -12.44 10.95 9.75
N GLU A 111 -13.37 11.37 8.89
CA GLU A 111 -14.73 10.80 8.81
C GLU A 111 -14.75 9.33 8.38
N GLN A 112 -13.74 8.88 7.64
CA GLN A 112 -13.61 7.51 7.15
C GLN A 112 -12.75 6.64 8.08
N MET A 113 -12.27 7.18 9.20
CA MET A 113 -11.41 6.46 10.14
C MET A 113 -11.95 5.09 10.59
N PRO A 114 -13.27 4.90 10.83
CA PRO A 114 -13.82 3.57 11.14
C PRO A 114 -13.53 2.51 10.07
N LEU A 115 -13.37 2.90 8.81
CA LEU A 115 -13.13 1.98 7.69
C LEU A 115 -11.72 1.38 7.67
N PHE A 116 -10.78 1.94 8.43
CA PHE A 116 -9.39 1.47 8.49
C PHE A 116 -8.80 1.37 9.90
N ALA A 117 -9.58 1.68 10.95
CA ALA A 117 -9.14 1.63 12.33
C ALA A 117 -8.58 0.25 12.72
N SER A 118 -9.27 -0.84 12.34
CA SER A 118 -8.81 -2.21 12.64
C SER A 118 -7.44 -2.50 12.00
N SER A 119 -7.28 -2.18 10.70
CA SER A 119 -6.03 -2.36 9.98
C SER A 119 -4.87 -1.58 10.61
N LEU A 120 -5.14 -0.33 11.02
CA LEU A 120 -4.16 0.49 11.72
C LEU A 120 -3.80 -0.09 13.10
N LEU A 121 -4.78 -0.50 13.90
CA LEU A 121 -4.55 -1.04 15.24
C LEU A 121 -3.76 -2.36 15.21
N SER A 122 -4.01 -3.23 14.24
CA SER A 122 -3.19 -4.44 14.02
C SER A 122 -1.72 -4.10 13.77
N ILE A 123 -1.46 -3.06 12.97
CA ILE A 123 -0.10 -2.56 12.72
C ILE A 123 0.49 -1.96 14.00
N MET A 124 -0.30 -1.24 14.81
CA MET A 124 0.17 -0.63 16.05
C MET A 124 0.60 -1.67 17.06
N ASP A 125 -0.18 -2.73 17.24
CA ASP A 125 0.14 -3.86 18.12
C ASP A 125 1.53 -4.43 17.80
N ILE A 126 1.79 -4.70 16.51
CA ILE A 126 3.06 -5.23 16.04
C ILE A 126 4.21 -4.24 16.25
N LEU A 127 4.01 -2.95 15.96
CA LEU A 127 5.05 -1.93 16.13
C LEU A 127 5.45 -1.75 17.59
N LEU A 128 4.48 -1.78 18.51
CA LEU A 128 4.74 -1.64 19.94
C LEU A 128 5.50 -2.85 20.50
N ASP A 129 5.30 -4.03 19.93
CA ASP A 129 6.01 -5.25 20.30
C ASP A 129 7.45 -5.35 19.73
N GLN A 130 7.86 -4.44 18.82
CA GLN A 130 9.22 -4.45 18.23
C GLN A 130 10.30 -3.97 19.20
N THR A 131 10.69 -4.81 20.17
CA THR A 131 11.66 -4.49 21.24
C THR A 131 13.10 -4.21 20.78
N GLY A 132 13.45 -4.51 19.52
CA GLY A 132 14.77 -4.24 18.93
C GLY A 132 14.84 -3.03 18.00
N GLN A 133 13.70 -2.35 17.73
CA GLN A 133 13.63 -1.24 16.77
C GLN A 133 12.94 -0.02 17.40
N ASP A 134 13.70 0.78 18.15
CA ASP A 134 13.19 1.94 18.90
C ASP A 134 12.41 2.92 18.02
N GLU A 135 12.91 3.18 16.82
CA GLU A 135 12.27 4.13 15.90
C GLU A 135 10.89 3.66 15.45
N LEU A 136 10.70 2.35 15.23
CA LEU A 136 9.41 1.77 14.90
C LEU A 136 8.42 1.89 16.06
N ARG A 137 8.89 1.66 17.30
CA ARG A 137 8.08 1.86 18.50
C ARG A 137 7.68 3.32 18.69
N ILE A 138 8.62 4.26 18.50
CA ILE A 138 8.34 5.71 18.57
C ILE A 138 7.27 6.09 17.53
N ILE A 139 7.39 5.60 16.30
CA ILE A 139 6.40 5.85 15.23
C ILE A 139 5.03 5.25 15.59
N GLY A 140 5.00 4.06 16.18
CA GLY A 140 3.79 3.44 16.72
C GLY A 140 3.11 4.34 17.76
N CYS A 141 3.86 4.79 18.78
CA CYS A 141 3.35 5.69 19.82
C CYS A 141 2.84 7.01 19.26
N GLN A 142 3.59 7.66 18.36
CA GLN A 142 3.18 8.91 17.72
C GLN A 142 1.92 8.73 16.88
N THR A 143 1.79 7.61 16.17
CA THR A 143 0.62 7.32 15.34
C THR A 143 -0.60 7.04 16.21
N LEU A 144 -0.44 6.29 17.30
CA LEU A 144 -1.49 6.06 18.29
C LEU A 144 -2.00 7.35 18.92
N PHE A 145 -1.10 8.27 19.28
CA PHE A 145 -1.49 9.58 19.77
C PHE A 145 -2.37 10.34 18.75
N VAL A 146 -1.98 10.34 17.46
CA VAL A 146 -2.79 10.95 16.41
C VAL A 146 -4.13 10.22 16.26
N PHE A 147 -4.15 8.89 16.30
CA PHE A 147 -5.38 8.10 16.19
C PHE A 147 -6.38 8.41 17.31
N VAL A 148 -5.92 8.40 18.57
CA VAL A 148 -6.76 8.67 19.75
C VAL A 148 -7.32 10.10 19.69
N ASN A 149 -6.49 11.10 19.39
CA ASN A 149 -6.95 12.49 19.30
C ASN A 149 -7.90 12.77 18.13
N ASN A 150 -7.95 11.89 17.12
CA ASN A 150 -8.87 12.02 16.01
C ASN A 150 -10.17 11.23 16.20
N GLN A 151 -10.29 10.42 17.26
CA GLN A 151 -11.56 9.83 17.65
C GLN A 151 -12.53 10.96 17.96
N THR A 152 -13.67 10.96 17.30
CA THR A 152 -14.81 11.77 17.72
C THR A 152 -15.54 10.96 18.78
N ASP A 153 -15.81 11.56 19.93
CA ASP A 153 -16.71 10.96 20.92
C ASP A 153 -17.98 10.52 20.19
N GLY A 154 -18.33 9.24 20.32
CA GLY A 154 -19.55 8.71 19.72
C GLY A 154 -20.74 9.48 20.31
N ALA A 155 -21.29 10.40 19.53
CA ALA A 155 -22.57 11.04 19.81
C ALA A 155 -23.71 10.13 19.35
#